data_AF-A0A381S4A8-F1
#
_entry.id   AF-A0A381S4A8-F1
#
_cell.length_a   1.000
_cell.length_b   1.000
_cell.length_c   1.000
_cell.angle_alpha   90.00
_cell.angle_beta   90.00
_cell.angle_gamma   90.00
#
_symmetry.space_group_name_H-M   'P 1'
#
loop_
_entity.id
_entity.type
_entity.pdbx_description
1 polymer ?
#
loop_
_entity_poly.entity_id
_entity_poly.type
_entity_poly.pdbx_seq_one_letter_code
_entity_poly.pdbx_strand_id
1 'polypeptide(L)'
;PEDQDLDTYQSLRIAEEMITFTKSITDQKINLFGHDWGASIAYGMAGLEPDLINKMITVSVPHGISVGASFLSDGDQQRKSWYMFFFQLPIADLAVPTNNFDFINRLWTDWSPNWPDYKSYADKTIEVLSKGNVLSKALAYYRCTFQESLQTERINSLTSELSAQTIKVPSLYLHGENDGCIGANLSEGMENFFDDLETKILPDCGHFLHLEKPEEVNNIILDFLSG
;
A
#
# COMPACT_ATOMS: atom_id res chain seq x y z
N PRO A 1 19.14 3.33 -17.76
CA PRO A 1 18.18 2.27 -18.17
C PRO A 1 17.25 2.84 -19.24
N GLU A 2 17.22 2.23 -20.43
CA GLU A 2 16.43 2.66 -21.60
C GLU A 2 14.93 2.28 -21.47
N ASP A 3 14.35 2.34 -20.27
CA ASP A 3 12.90 2.18 -20.10
C ASP A 3 12.22 3.50 -20.50
N GLN A 4 11.74 3.57 -21.75
CA GLN A 4 10.73 4.56 -22.15
C GLN A 4 9.34 4.27 -21.53
N ASP A 5 9.22 3.15 -20.80
CA ASP A 5 8.02 2.67 -20.10
C ASP A 5 7.85 3.28 -18.69
N LEU A 6 8.00 4.61 -18.58
CA LEU A 6 7.71 5.38 -17.35
C LEU A 6 6.22 5.32 -16.92
N ASP A 7 5.39 4.57 -17.63
CA ASP A 7 3.93 4.52 -17.46
C ASP A 7 3.40 3.24 -16.78
N THR A 8 4.24 2.27 -16.40
CA THR A 8 3.76 1.12 -15.63
C THR A 8 3.56 1.45 -14.15
N TYR A 9 2.47 0.96 -13.58
CA TYR A 9 2.06 1.22 -12.18
C TYR A 9 2.34 0.01 -11.28
N GLN A 10 3.31 -0.84 -11.65
CA GLN A 10 3.82 -1.88 -10.77
C GLN A 10 4.49 -1.25 -9.55
N SER A 11 4.10 -1.63 -8.34
CA SER A 11 4.63 -1.03 -7.10
C SER A 11 6.16 -1.07 -7.02
N LEU A 12 6.81 -2.11 -7.54
CA LEU A 12 8.26 -2.21 -7.56
C LEU A 12 8.92 -1.21 -8.53
N ARG A 13 8.28 -0.90 -9.67
CA ARG A 13 8.75 0.16 -10.57
C ARG A 13 8.70 1.52 -9.88
N ILE A 14 7.63 1.77 -9.14
CA ILE A 14 7.47 3.01 -8.36
C ILE A 14 8.50 3.06 -7.23
N ALA A 15 8.84 1.93 -6.61
CA ALA A 15 9.93 1.86 -5.64
C ALA A 15 11.29 2.29 -6.23
N GLU A 16 11.63 1.89 -7.46
CA GLU A 16 12.84 2.37 -8.15
C GLU A 16 12.85 3.90 -8.34
N GLU A 17 11.70 4.49 -8.69
CA GLU A 17 11.56 5.93 -8.81
C GLU A 17 11.70 6.63 -7.45
N MET A 18 11.11 6.07 -6.39
CA MET A 18 11.21 6.61 -5.03
C MET A 18 12.64 6.50 -4.46
N ILE A 19 13.38 5.43 -4.78
CA ILE A 19 14.81 5.31 -4.49
C ILE A 19 15.58 6.43 -5.19
N THR A 20 15.35 6.61 -6.49
CA THR A 20 16.04 7.62 -7.31
C THR A 20 15.77 9.02 -6.77
N PHE A 21 14.51 9.32 -6.47
CA PHE A 21 14.10 10.57 -5.84
C PHE A 21 14.77 10.79 -4.49
N THR A 22 14.78 9.78 -3.62
CA THR A 22 15.42 9.87 -2.29
C THR A 22 16.91 10.18 -2.40
N LYS A 23 17.64 9.44 -3.24
CA LYS A 23 19.07 9.65 -3.50
C LYS A 23 19.37 11.02 -4.14
N SER A 24 18.39 11.64 -4.79
CA SER A 24 18.53 13.01 -5.32
C SER A 24 18.40 14.11 -4.26
N ILE A 25 17.81 13.80 -3.10
CA ILE A 25 17.57 14.75 -2.01
C ILE A 25 18.61 14.61 -0.90
N THR A 26 19.07 13.38 -0.63
CA THR A 26 19.96 13.11 0.51
C THR A 26 20.85 11.89 0.25
N ASP A 27 22.06 11.94 0.80
CA ASP A 27 22.99 10.80 0.87
C ASP A 27 22.89 10.05 2.21
N GLN A 28 22.04 10.51 3.13
CA GLN A 28 21.83 9.87 4.44
C GLN A 28 20.78 8.77 4.35
N LYS A 29 20.89 7.77 5.23
CA LYS A 29 19.81 6.79 5.43
C LYS A 29 18.53 7.49 5.87
N ILE A 30 17.39 6.99 5.42
CA ILE A 30 16.06 7.51 5.79
C ILE A 30 15.32 6.54 6.71
N ASN A 31 14.41 7.07 7.52
CA ASN A 31 13.32 6.26 8.08
C ASN A 31 12.16 6.31 7.10
N LEU A 32 11.67 5.15 6.66
CA LEU A 32 10.67 5.04 5.61
C LEU A 32 9.31 4.65 6.19
N PHE A 33 8.27 5.43 5.91
CA PHE A 33 6.89 5.12 6.26
C PHE A 33 6.05 4.88 5.01
N GLY A 34 5.33 3.77 4.95
CA GLY A 34 4.44 3.42 3.84
C GLY A 34 3.08 2.92 4.31
N HIS A 35 2.00 3.49 3.78
CA HIS A 35 0.62 3.06 4.03
C HIS A 35 -0.05 2.62 2.73
N ASP A 36 -0.84 1.55 2.77
CA ASP A 36 -1.55 0.98 1.63
C ASP A 36 -0.61 0.70 0.44
N TRP A 37 -0.82 1.27 -0.75
CA TRP A 37 0.14 1.19 -1.87
C TRP A 37 1.56 1.59 -1.47
N GLY A 38 1.69 2.58 -0.58
CA GLY A 38 2.96 3.03 -0.02
C GLY A 38 3.68 1.95 0.78
N ALA A 39 2.96 1.03 1.42
CA ALA A 39 3.57 -0.11 2.10
C ALA A 39 4.19 -1.09 1.08
N SER A 40 3.48 -1.41 -0.01
CA SER A 40 4.03 -2.23 -1.10
C SER A 40 5.27 -1.59 -1.75
N ILE A 41 5.25 -0.28 -1.93
CA ILE A 41 6.40 0.49 -2.44
C ILE A 41 7.55 0.44 -1.43
N ALA A 42 7.28 0.59 -0.13
CA ALA A 42 8.30 0.54 0.93
C ALA A 42 9.01 -0.82 1.00
N TYR A 43 8.26 -1.93 0.91
CA TYR A 43 8.87 -3.26 0.82
C TYR A 43 9.76 -3.40 -0.42
N GLY A 44 9.34 -2.86 -1.56
CA GLY A 44 10.15 -2.83 -2.78
C GLY A 44 11.44 -2.04 -2.58
N MET A 45 11.39 -0.87 -1.92
CA MET A 45 12.57 -0.08 -1.61
C MET A 45 13.53 -0.83 -0.67
N ALA A 46 12.99 -1.48 0.36
CA ALA A 46 13.78 -2.25 1.32
C ALA A 46 14.42 -3.50 0.71
N GLY A 47 13.78 -4.13 -0.28
CA GLY A 47 14.35 -5.25 -1.03
C GLY A 47 15.45 -4.81 -2.01
N LEU A 48 15.24 -3.70 -2.72
CA LEU A 48 16.18 -3.21 -3.73
C LEU A 48 17.42 -2.52 -3.13
N GLU A 49 17.21 -1.67 -2.14
CA GLU A 49 18.23 -0.77 -1.59
C GLU A 49 18.13 -0.72 -0.04
N PRO A 50 18.33 -1.86 0.65
CA PRO A 50 18.22 -1.92 2.11
C PRO A 50 19.17 -0.94 2.81
N ASP A 51 20.34 -0.65 2.21
CA ASP A 51 21.32 0.28 2.77
C ASP A 51 20.84 1.74 2.77
N LEU A 52 19.82 2.10 1.99
CA LEU A 52 19.21 3.43 1.99
C LEU A 52 18.30 3.65 3.21
N ILE A 53 17.86 2.57 3.86
CA ILE A 53 16.83 2.63 4.90
C ILE A 53 17.44 2.30 6.26
N ASN A 54 17.18 3.16 7.24
CA ASN A 54 17.55 2.95 8.63
C ASN A 54 16.50 2.10 9.36
N LYS A 55 15.23 2.50 9.26
CA LYS A 55 14.06 1.77 9.79
C LYS A 55 12.88 1.91 8.84
N MET A 56 12.06 0.87 8.74
CA MET A 56 10.86 0.88 7.91
C MET A 56 9.61 0.70 8.78
N ILE A 57 8.58 1.49 8.49
CA ILE A 57 7.26 1.37 9.08
C ILE A 57 6.25 1.17 7.96
N THR A 58 5.50 0.07 8.00
CA THR A 58 4.44 -0.21 7.04
C THR A 58 3.08 -0.37 7.71
N VAL A 59 2.04 0.10 7.02
CA VAL A 59 0.69 0.21 7.60
C VAL A 59 -0.35 -0.39 6.65
N SER A 60 -1.21 -1.24 7.21
CA SER A 60 -2.43 -1.83 6.60
C SER A 60 -2.25 -2.86 5.48
N VAL A 61 -1.12 -2.88 4.76
CA VAL A 61 -0.86 -3.91 3.73
C VAL A 61 0.31 -4.79 4.15
N PRO A 62 0.09 -6.09 4.45
CA PRO A 62 1.16 -6.98 4.87
C PRO A 62 2.07 -7.36 3.71
N HIS A 63 3.31 -7.72 4.04
CA HIS A 63 4.26 -8.27 3.07
C HIS A 63 4.03 -9.78 2.87
N GLY A 64 4.42 -10.27 1.69
CA GLY A 64 4.40 -11.69 1.37
C GLY A 64 3.24 -12.12 0.48
N ILE A 65 3.20 -13.43 0.22
CA ILE A 65 2.32 -14.03 -0.79
C ILE A 65 0.84 -14.10 -0.35
N SER A 66 0.56 -13.97 0.95
CA SER A 66 -0.78 -14.17 1.52
C SER A 66 -1.82 -13.23 0.92
N VAL A 67 -1.46 -11.95 0.69
CA VAL A 67 -2.36 -10.97 0.07
C VAL A 67 -2.72 -11.40 -1.35
N GLY A 68 -1.74 -11.67 -2.20
CA GLY A 68 -1.99 -12.09 -3.59
C GLY A 68 -2.77 -13.41 -3.67
N ALA A 69 -2.42 -14.39 -2.84
CA ALA A 69 -3.11 -15.68 -2.79
C ALA A 69 -4.57 -15.54 -2.34
N SER A 70 -4.84 -14.67 -1.38
CA SER A 70 -6.19 -14.45 -0.83
C SER A 70 -7.19 -13.97 -1.88
N PHE A 71 -6.75 -13.24 -2.91
CA PHE A 71 -7.61 -12.86 -4.03
C PHE A 71 -8.16 -14.06 -4.81
N LEU A 72 -7.55 -15.24 -4.69
CA LEU A 72 -7.98 -16.49 -5.34
C LEU A 72 -8.63 -17.47 -4.35
N SER A 73 -8.25 -17.44 -3.08
CA SER A 73 -8.60 -18.48 -2.11
C SER A 73 -9.45 -18.04 -0.92
N ASP A 74 -9.59 -16.73 -0.67
CA ASP A 74 -10.30 -16.19 0.50
C ASP A 74 -11.52 -15.36 0.06
N GLY A 75 -12.72 -15.90 0.32
CA GLY A 75 -13.97 -15.24 -0.04
C GLY A 75 -14.28 -13.97 0.78
N ASP A 76 -13.74 -13.84 1.99
CA ASP A 76 -13.88 -12.59 2.77
C ASP A 76 -13.00 -11.50 2.18
N GLN A 77 -11.74 -11.82 1.88
CA GLN A 77 -10.85 -10.85 1.23
C GLN A 77 -11.31 -10.48 -0.18
N GLN A 78 -11.81 -11.42 -0.97
CA GLN A 78 -12.42 -11.12 -2.28
C GLN A 78 -13.59 -10.14 -2.17
N ARG A 79 -14.41 -10.26 -1.11
CA ARG A 79 -15.50 -9.33 -0.84
C ARG A 79 -14.96 -7.94 -0.49
N LYS A 80 -13.97 -7.84 0.39
CA LYS A 80 -13.34 -6.56 0.77
C LYS A 80 -12.68 -5.87 -0.44
N SER A 81 -12.02 -6.66 -1.29
CA SER A 81 -11.29 -6.19 -2.48
C SER A 81 -12.14 -6.13 -3.77
N TRP A 82 -13.48 -6.20 -3.67
CA TRP A 82 -14.38 -6.22 -4.84
C TRP A 82 -14.11 -5.07 -5.83
N TYR A 83 -13.77 -3.89 -5.29
CA TYR A 83 -13.52 -2.68 -6.05
C TYR A 83 -12.31 -2.82 -6.98
N MET A 84 -11.30 -3.61 -6.60
CA MET A 84 -10.10 -3.83 -7.42
C MET A 84 -10.46 -4.57 -8.71
N PHE A 85 -11.39 -5.53 -8.64
CA PHE A 85 -11.93 -6.24 -9.81
C PHE A 85 -12.83 -5.32 -10.65
N PHE A 86 -13.64 -4.48 -10.00
CA PHE A 86 -14.46 -3.49 -10.70
C PHE A 86 -13.60 -2.49 -11.51
N PHE A 87 -12.47 -2.06 -10.96
CA PHE A 87 -11.55 -1.11 -11.60
C PHE A 87 -10.86 -1.65 -12.87
N GLN A 88 -10.93 -2.96 -13.11
CA GLN A 88 -10.49 -3.56 -14.37
C GLN A 88 -11.39 -3.17 -15.55
N LEU A 89 -12.63 -2.78 -15.29
CA LEU A 89 -13.61 -2.46 -16.32
C LEU A 89 -13.43 -1.00 -16.79
N PRO A 90 -13.49 -0.72 -18.10
CA PRO A 90 -13.43 0.66 -18.62
C PRO A 90 -14.52 1.58 -18.05
N ILE A 91 -15.66 1.01 -17.64
CA ILE A 91 -16.75 1.78 -17.02
C ILE A 91 -16.36 2.40 -15.67
N ALA A 92 -15.30 1.91 -15.00
CA ALA A 92 -14.85 2.46 -13.73
C ALA A 92 -14.41 3.93 -13.84
N ASP A 93 -13.73 4.34 -14.92
CA ASP A 93 -13.33 5.75 -15.15
C ASP A 93 -14.56 6.67 -15.25
N LEU A 94 -15.71 6.14 -15.69
CA LEU A 94 -16.96 6.88 -15.78
C LEU A 94 -17.75 6.82 -14.48
N ALA A 95 -17.79 5.67 -13.81
CA ALA A 95 -18.62 5.41 -12.65
C ALA A 95 -18.08 6.05 -11.36
N VAL A 96 -16.77 5.95 -11.11
CA VAL A 96 -16.15 6.49 -9.89
C VAL A 96 -16.42 7.99 -9.68
N PRO A 97 -16.31 8.87 -10.70
CA PRO A 97 -16.57 10.31 -10.51
C PRO A 97 -18.06 10.67 -10.41
N THR A 98 -18.99 9.75 -10.68
CA THR A 98 -20.43 10.05 -10.60
C THR A 98 -20.86 10.42 -9.18
N ASN A 99 -21.94 11.19 -9.08
CA ASN A 99 -22.50 11.65 -7.80
C ASN A 99 -21.44 12.30 -6.89
N ASN A 100 -20.56 13.13 -7.46
CA ASN A 100 -19.46 13.80 -6.75
C ASN A 100 -18.54 12.81 -6.00
N PHE A 101 -18.14 11.73 -6.68
CA PHE A 101 -17.28 10.70 -6.11
C PHE A 101 -17.86 10.01 -4.86
N ASP A 102 -19.19 9.81 -4.80
CA ASP A 102 -19.83 9.02 -3.72
C ASP A 102 -19.22 7.62 -3.58
N PHE A 103 -18.70 7.06 -4.69
CA PHE A 103 -17.93 5.81 -4.69
C PHE A 103 -16.74 5.86 -3.73
N ILE A 104 -15.97 6.95 -3.72
CA ILE A 104 -14.81 7.11 -2.85
C ILE A 104 -15.25 7.24 -1.40
N ASN A 105 -16.33 7.97 -1.13
CA ASN A 105 -16.89 8.05 0.22
C ASN A 105 -17.28 6.67 0.77
N ARG A 106 -17.88 5.82 -0.07
CA ARG A 106 -18.23 4.44 0.30
C ARG A 106 -17.01 3.59 0.60
N LEU A 107 -15.95 3.68 -0.22
CA LEU A 107 -14.71 2.97 0.06
C LEU A 107 -14.11 3.39 1.41
N TRP A 108 -14.08 4.69 1.72
CA TRP A 108 -13.58 5.14 3.03
C TRP A 108 -14.42 4.61 4.19
N THR A 109 -15.75 4.55 4.07
CA THR A 109 -16.61 3.96 5.11
C THR A 109 -16.47 2.45 5.23
N ASP A 110 -16.25 1.76 4.12
CA ASP A 110 -16.07 0.32 4.10
C ASP A 110 -14.70 -0.07 4.68
N TRP A 111 -13.64 0.69 4.35
CA TRP A 111 -12.27 0.43 4.80
C TRP A 111 -12.02 0.81 6.27
N SER A 112 -12.72 1.84 6.75
CA SER A 112 -12.68 2.27 8.15
C SER A 112 -14.09 2.35 8.74
N PRO A 113 -14.70 1.20 9.08
CA PRO A 113 -16.07 1.14 9.57
C PRO A 113 -16.27 1.96 10.85
N ASN A 114 -17.36 2.71 10.90
CA ASN A 114 -17.76 3.53 12.05
C ASN A 114 -16.82 4.68 12.42
N TRP A 115 -15.81 5.01 11.60
CA TRP A 115 -14.96 6.18 11.85
C TRP A 115 -15.70 7.47 11.43
N PRO A 116 -16.12 8.36 12.35
CA PRO A 116 -16.97 9.50 12.01
C PRO A 116 -16.25 10.61 11.23
N ASP A 117 -14.93 10.74 11.37
CA ASP A 117 -14.16 11.87 10.84
C ASP A 117 -13.61 11.64 9.42
N TYR A 118 -13.88 10.47 8.84
CA TYR A 118 -13.36 10.04 7.53
C TYR A 118 -13.63 11.08 6.42
N LYS A 119 -14.79 11.73 6.48
CA LYS A 119 -15.31 12.57 5.41
C LYS A 119 -14.39 13.73 5.07
N SER A 120 -13.76 14.33 6.09
CA SER A 120 -12.83 15.46 5.90
C SER A 120 -11.55 15.06 5.16
N TYR A 121 -11.12 13.80 5.32
CA TYR A 121 -9.97 13.22 4.62
C TYR A 121 -10.36 12.74 3.22
N ALA A 122 -11.50 12.05 3.11
CA ALA A 122 -12.07 11.63 1.84
C ALA A 122 -12.27 12.82 0.88
N ASP A 123 -12.77 13.96 1.36
CA ASP A 123 -12.98 15.16 0.54
C ASP A 123 -11.66 15.72 -0.04
N LYS A 124 -10.57 15.70 0.73
CA LYS A 124 -9.23 16.09 0.23
C LYS A 124 -8.72 15.10 -0.82
N THR A 125 -8.93 13.81 -0.60
CA THR A 125 -8.58 12.77 -1.59
C THR A 125 -9.39 12.96 -2.87
N ILE A 126 -10.69 13.23 -2.78
CA ILE A 126 -11.56 13.51 -3.93
C ILE A 126 -11.11 14.76 -4.67
N GLU A 127 -10.70 15.83 -3.97
CA GLU A 127 -10.14 17.04 -4.61
C GLU A 127 -8.93 16.68 -5.48
N VAL A 128 -8.03 15.82 -4.99
CA VAL A 128 -6.86 15.36 -5.74
C VAL A 128 -7.25 14.45 -6.91
N LEU A 129 -8.12 13.47 -6.68
CA LEU A 129 -8.60 12.54 -7.72
C LEU A 129 -9.36 13.25 -8.84
N SER A 130 -10.02 14.38 -8.53
CA SER A 130 -10.75 15.20 -9.50
C SER A 130 -9.85 16.01 -10.43
N LYS A 131 -8.53 16.09 -10.15
CA LYS A 131 -7.58 16.78 -11.02
C LYS A 131 -7.26 15.91 -12.23
N GLY A 132 -7.34 16.49 -13.43
CA GLY A 132 -6.83 15.93 -14.68
C GLY A 132 -6.94 14.40 -14.81
N ASN A 133 -5.80 13.76 -15.09
CA ASN A 133 -5.67 12.31 -15.26
C ASN A 133 -5.43 11.55 -13.94
N VAL A 134 -5.52 12.19 -12.77
CA VAL A 134 -5.10 11.60 -11.48
C VAL A 134 -5.94 10.36 -11.14
N LEU A 135 -7.27 10.42 -11.29
CA LEU A 135 -8.11 9.22 -11.10
C LEU A 135 -7.67 8.07 -12.01
N SER A 136 -7.46 8.33 -13.29
CA SER A 136 -7.07 7.27 -14.24
C SER A 136 -5.73 6.63 -13.87
N LYS A 137 -4.78 7.43 -13.41
CA LYS A 137 -3.48 6.93 -12.90
C LYS A 137 -3.62 6.20 -11.57
N ALA A 138 -4.52 6.62 -10.68
CA ALA A 138 -4.84 5.88 -9.46
C ALA A 138 -5.44 4.50 -9.78
N LEU A 139 -6.39 4.43 -10.73
CA LEU A 139 -6.94 3.15 -11.18
C LEU A 139 -5.91 2.25 -11.88
N ALA A 140 -4.86 2.83 -12.46
CA ALA A 140 -3.81 2.09 -13.13
C ALA A 140 -3.01 1.17 -12.18
N TYR A 141 -2.88 1.51 -10.89
CA TYR A 141 -2.31 0.61 -9.88
C TYR A 141 -3.04 -0.74 -9.87
N TYR A 142 -4.37 -0.70 -9.71
CA TYR A 142 -5.19 -1.91 -9.67
C TYR A 142 -5.21 -2.66 -11.01
N ARG A 143 -5.23 -1.94 -12.13
CA ARG A 143 -5.18 -2.56 -13.46
C ARG A 143 -3.88 -3.31 -13.66
N CYS A 144 -2.78 -2.67 -13.28
CA CYS A 144 -1.45 -3.25 -13.36
C CYS A 144 -1.29 -4.48 -12.45
N THR A 145 -1.99 -4.55 -11.32
CA THR A 145 -2.00 -5.75 -10.46
C THR A 145 -2.51 -7.01 -11.17
N PHE A 146 -3.54 -6.89 -12.02
CA PHE A 146 -4.21 -8.07 -12.62
C PHE A 146 -4.00 -8.23 -14.13
N GLN A 147 -3.55 -7.19 -14.83
CA GLN A 147 -3.36 -7.23 -16.28
C GLN A 147 -1.88 -7.32 -16.61
N GLU A 148 -1.41 -8.53 -16.92
CA GLU A 148 -0.01 -8.78 -17.33
C GLU A 148 0.43 -7.93 -18.52
N SER A 149 -0.50 -7.57 -19.42
CA SER A 149 -0.21 -6.69 -20.57
C SER A 149 0.17 -5.25 -20.18
N LEU A 150 -0.06 -4.85 -18.92
CA LEU A 150 0.34 -3.55 -18.37
C LEU A 150 1.60 -3.64 -17.51
N GLN A 151 2.18 -4.84 -17.40
CA GLN A 151 3.40 -5.11 -16.65
C GLN A 151 4.57 -5.26 -17.60
N THR A 152 5.77 -4.99 -17.10
CA THR A 152 7.01 -5.25 -17.82
C THR A 152 7.66 -6.53 -17.29
N GLU A 153 8.23 -7.32 -18.20
CA GLU A 153 8.91 -8.57 -17.85
C GLU A 153 10.07 -8.33 -16.89
N ARG A 154 10.79 -7.21 -17.05
CA ARG A 154 11.88 -6.81 -16.16
C ARG A 154 11.41 -6.69 -14.71
N ILE A 155 10.29 -6.00 -14.49
CA ILE A 155 9.76 -5.79 -13.13
C ILE A 155 9.14 -7.08 -12.59
N ASN A 156 8.52 -7.92 -13.43
CA ASN A 156 7.99 -9.22 -13.02
C ASN A 156 9.09 -10.17 -12.53
N SER A 157 10.18 -10.27 -13.30
CA SER A 157 11.36 -11.05 -12.94
C SER A 157 11.96 -10.55 -11.62
N LEU A 158 12.15 -9.23 -11.48
CA LEU A 158 12.71 -8.63 -10.27
C LEU A 158 11.80 -8.81 -9.05
N THR A 159 10.48 -8.69 -9.22
CA THR A 159 9.50 -8.95 -8.15
C THR A 159 9.60 -10.39 -7.66
N SER A 160 9.75 -11.34 -8.58
CA SER A 160 9.90 -12.76 -8.25
C SER A 160 11.19 -13.02 -7.47
N GLU A 161 12.31 -12.42 -7.89
CA GLU A 161 13.58 -12.51 -7.15
C GLU A 161 13.49 -11.92 -5.75
N LEU A 162 12.88 -10.74 -5.59
CA LEU A 162 12.75 -10.09 -4.29
C LEU A 162 11.78 -10.83 -3.36
N SER A 163 10.72 -11.45 -3.90
CA SER A 163 9.77 -12.23 -3.10
C SER A 163 10.40 -13.46 -2.41
N ALA A 164 11.55 -13.92 -2.91
CA ALA A 164 12.32 -15.01 -2.32
C ALA A 164 13.36 -14.51 -1.30
N GLN A 165 13.52 -13.19 -1.13
CA GLN A 165 14.49 -12.59 -0.22
C GLN A 165 13.84 -12.18 1.10
N THR A 166 14.65 -12.22 2.16
CA THR A 166 14.28 -11.70 3.47
C THR A 166 14.60 -10.21 3.54
N ILE A 167 13.66 -9.41 4.01
CA ILE A 167 13.85 -7.99 4.30
C ILE A 167 14.75 -7.85 5.52
N LYS A 168 15.91 -7.22 5.33
CA LYS A 168 16.94 -7.06 6.38
C LYS A 168 16.80 -5.79 7.21
N VAL A 169 15.95 -4.86 6.77
CA VAL A 169 15.73 -3.58 7.43
C VAL A 169 14.89 -3.81 8.69
N PRO A 170 15.29 -3.27 9.87
CA PRO A 170 14.43 -3.29 11.05
C PRO A 170 13.08 -2.67 10.74
N SER A 171 12.02 -3.46 10.96
CA SER A 171 10.69 -3.15 10.45
C SER A 171 9.62 -3.12 11.54
N LEU A 172 8.70 -2.17 11.44
CA LEU A 172 7.47 -2.13 12.22
C LEU A 172 6.27 -2.23 11.28
N TYR A 173 5.41 -3.20 11.51
CA TYR A 173 4.13 -3.35 10.81
C TYR A 173 2.96 -3.01 11.74
N LEU A 174 2.10 -2.11 11.29
CA LEU A 174 0.87 -1.70 11.99
C LEU A 174 -0.36 -2.08 11.17
N HIS A 175 -1.39 -2.61 11.83
CA HIS A 175 -2.62 -2.99 11.14
C HIS A 175 -3.85 -2.81 12.05
N GLY A 176 -4.99 -2.45 11.46
CA GLY A 176 -6.24 -2.22 12.20
C GLY A 176 -7.03 -3.52 12.34
N GLU A 177 -7.49 -3.84 13.55
CA GLU A 177 -8.30 -5.05 13.79
C GLU A 177 -9.57 -5.10 12.92
N ASN A 178 -10.16 -3.93 12.67
CA ASN A 178 -11.40 -3.76 11.91
C ASN A 178 -11.16 -3.25 10.47
N ASP A 179 -9.96 -3.46 9.91
CA ASP A 179 -9.63 -3.08 8.54
C ASP A 179 -10.57 -3.79 7.54
N GLY A 180 -11.40 -2.99 6.87
CA GLY A 180 -12.36 -3.45 5.87
C GLY A 180 -11.80 -3.48 4.44
N CYS A 181 -10.55 -3.06 4.24
CA CYS A 181 -9.82 -3.13 2.98
C CYS A 181 -9.02 -4.43 2.88
N ILE A 182 -8.14 -4.70 3.86
CA ILE A 182 -7.27 -5.87 3.92
C ILE A 182 -7.44 -6.52 5.30
N GLY A 183 -7.70 -7.83 5.36
CA GLY A 183 -7.85 -8.52 6.64
C GLY A 183 -6.54 -8.64 7.43
N ALA A 184 -6.59 -8.36 8.74
CA ALA A 184 -5.44 -8.47 9.64
C ALA A 184 -4.82 -9.88 9.67
N ASN A 185 -5.64 -10.91 9.49
CA ASN A 185 -5.22 -12.32 9.39
C ASN A 185 -4.22 -12.56 8.24
N LEU A 186 -4.21 -11.70 7.20
CA LEU A 186 -3.26 -11.83 6.10
C LEU A 186 -1.83 -11.44 6.45
N SER A 187 -1.62 -10.84 7.63
CA SER A 187 -0.29 -10.60 8.19
C SER A 187 0.31 -11.81 8.89
N GLU A 188 -0.48 -12.86 9.16
CA GLU A 188 0.01 -14.08 9.80
C GLU A 188 1.08 -14.75 8.92
N GLY A 189 2.25 -15.03 9.49
CA GLY A 189 3.38 -15.64 8.80
C GLY A 189 4.24 -14.66 8.03
N MET A 190 3.91 -13.35 8.02
CA MET A 190 4.73 -12.35 7.33
C MET A 190 6.13 -12.21 7.97
N GLU A 191 6.28 -12.53 9.26
CA GLU A 191 7.55 -12.51 9.99
C GLU A 191 8.62 -13.42 9.36
N ASN A 192 8.21 -14.45 8.60
CA ASN A 192 9.15 -15.33 7.90
C ASN A 192 9.90 -14.63 6.75
N PHE A 193 9.46 -13.43 6.37
CA PHE A 193 10.08 -12.61 5.31
C PHE A 193 10.94 -11.47 5.88
N PHE A 194 11.18 -11.41 7.18
CA PHE A 194 11.98 -10.35 7.82
C PHE A 194 13.05 -10.93 8.75
N ASP A 195 14.21 -10.27 8.80
CA ASP A 195 15.23 -10.55 9.83
C ASP A 195 14.81 -9.98 11.20
N ASP A 196 14.14 -8.83 11.21
CA ASP A 196 13.67 -8.11 12.40
C ASP A 196 12.35 -7.39 12.10
N LEU A 197 11.26 -7.88 12.70
CA LEU A 197 9.91 -7.35 12.51
C LEU A 197 9.17 -7.26 13.86
N GLU A 198 8.71 -6.06 14.16
CA GLU A 198 7.67 -5.81 15.16
C GLU A 198 6.31 -5.70 14.50
N THR A 199 5.30 -6.40 15.01
CA THR A 199 3.91 -6.31 14.52
C THR A 199 2.98 -5.81 15.61
N LYS A 200 2.11 -4.85 15.30
CA LYS A 200 1.04 -4.39 16.19
C LYS A 200 -0.30 -4.36 15.46
N ILE A 201 -1.28 -5.05 16.03
CA ILE A 201 -2.68 -4.94 15.62
C ILE A 201 -3.38 -3.98 16.59
N LEU A 202 -3.94 -2.89 16.07
CA LEU A 202 -4.64 -1.90 16.87
C LEU A 202 -6.13 -2.28 16.96
N PRO A 203 -6.67 -2.48 18.18
CA PRO A 203 -8.09 -2.78 18.35
C PRO A 203 -8.95 -1.58 17.93
N ASP A 204 -10.21 -1.80 17.58
CA ASP A 204 -11.16 -0.72 17.25
C ASP A 204 -10.64 0.29 16.22
N CYS A 205 -9.92 -0.18 15.19
CA CYS A 205 -9.31 0.67 14.18
C CYS A 205 -9.39 0.00 12.80
N GLY A 206 -9.70 0.78 11.77
CA GLY A 206 -9.80 0.35 10.39
C GLY A 206 -8.51 0.54 9.59
N HIS A 207 -8.66 0.80 8.30
CA HIS A 207 -7.56 0.85 7.33
C HIS A 207 -6.66 2.08 7.44
N PHE A 208 -7.17 3.21 7.96
CA PHE A 208 -6.45 4.49 7.98
C PHE A 208 -5.92 4.79 9.39
N LEU A 209 -5.21 3.85 10.00
CA LEU A 209 -4.83 3.88 11.42
C LEU A 209 -4.23 5.22 11.87
N HIS A 210 -3.29 5.75 11.08
CA HIS A 210 -2.57 6.99 11.36
C HIS A 210 -3.47 8.24 11.30
N LEU A 211 -4.66 8.14 10.70
CA LEU A 211 -5.68 9.19 10.68
C LEU A 211 -6.78 8.94 11.73
N GLU A 212 -7.11 7.68 11.99
CA GLU A 212 -8.14 7.28 12.95
C GLU A 212 -7.68 7.43 14.41
N LYS A 213 -6.45 6.99 14.70
CA LYS A 213 -5.84 6.99 16.04
C LYS A 213 -4.45 7.64 16.01
N PRO A 214 -4.35 8.93 15.61
CA PRO A 214 -3.07 9.57 15.34
C PRO A 214 -2.14 9.59 16.55
N GLU A 215 -2.64 9.85 17.76
CA GLU A 215 -1.81 9.88 18.97
C GLU A 215 -1.21 8.51 19.30
N GLU A 216 -2.03 7.46 19.26
CA GLU A 216 -1.60 6.08 19.55
C GLU A 216 -0.59 5.59 18.51
N VAL A 217 -0.88 5.78 17.22
CA VAL A 217 0.02 5.39 16.13
C VAL A 217 1.34 6.17 16.18
N ASN A 218 1.29 7.48 16.43
CA ASN A 218 2.49 8.30 16.55
C ASN A 218 3.36 7.86 17.72
N ASN A 219 2.78 7.52 18.88
CA ASN A 219 3.54 7.03 20.02
C ASN A 219 4.25 5.71 19.69
N ILE A 220 3.55 4.74 19.08
CA ILE A 220 4.15 3.47 18.67
C ILE A 220 5.30 3.69 17.68
N ILE A 221 5.12 4.57 16.68
CA ILE A 221 6.15 4.89 15.70
C ILE A 221 7.35 5.56 16.36
N LEU A 222 7.13 6.54 17.24
CA LEU A 222 8.22 7.26 17.91
C LEU A 222 9.01 6.36 18.85
N ASP A 223 8.33 5.45 19.57
CA ASP A 223 8.99 4.45 20.41
C ASP A 223 9.86 3.53 19.57
N PHE A 224 9.32 3.00 18.46
CA PHE A 224 10.08 2.17 17.52
C PHE A 224 11.27 2.93 16.92
N LEU A 225 11.10 4.19 16.52
CA LEU A 225 12.18 5.00 15.96
C LEU A 225 13.29 5.29 16.96
N SER A 226 12.96 5.43 18.25
CA SER A 226 13.89 5.78 19.33
C SER A 226 14.70 4.60 19.89
N GLY A 227 14.23 3.36 19.68
CA GLY A 227 14.95 2.13 20.07
C GLY A 227 16.22 1.89 19.29
#